data_AF-A0A7C3XW41-F1
#
_entry.id   AF-A0A7C3XW41-F1
#
_cell.length_a   1.000
_cell.length_b   1.000
_cell.length_c   1.000
_cell.angle_alpha   90.00
_cell.angle_beta   90.00
_cell.angle_gamma   90.00
#
_symmetry.space_group_name_H-M   'P 1'
#
loop_
_entity.id
_entity.type
_entity.pdbx_description
1 polymer ?
#
loop_
_entity_poly.entity_id
_entity_poly.type
_entity_poly.pdbx_seq_one_letter_code
_entity_poly.pdbx_strand_id
1 'polypeptide(L)'
;MCGTCAASTYATYARRATCAPITADSAHCPPPGKPVDGRKGWDLYWTKMSGYPMHRTDSSTVAAVSSDTLIPDLLRAFPQARAVFDRYGLRGCGGQFGPVETIAFFARTHGVDEQQLLRELAAAVADGSPPPAPTAPRVADTIYRRFFLAGIFIVLTAGATWGAWLLWRIGLAGKFTGISIHDVNAHGHAQIFGWVGLFIMGFAYQAFPRMWHTDLVAPRAAVAAFALMFAGIVAGTAGMTLAHSWSGALPAALAGGAAEVLAVLIFAAQILLTFQRSRRAFEPYVGFAAAALLWFVAMSVMSVWHTYTTMTAPTRDALLWYVGTYQAPLRDMQIHGLALFMILGVSLRMLPPLFGLPHVPAPRAWLALGVLMAAVVGEIVIFIWYRWTGSYALAALLFAAWAMLAAGVAMIAAPWRLWRPLPESDRSGKFVRAAWGWLAVSLLMLLAFPLYQRISGEAFSHAYYGAIRHAITVGFISLMIMGFAAKVVPTLNGIDTRSLTALWG
;
A
#
# COMPACT_ATOMS: atom_id res chain seq x y z
N MET A 1 10.52 56.13 14.20
CA MET A 1 11.80 55.92 13.50
C MET A 1 11.62 54.62 12.72
N CYS A 2 11.34 54.62 11.41
CA CYS A 2 12.11 55.19 10.29
C CYS A 2 13.44 54.43 10.10
N GLY A 3 13.74 53.79 8.96
CA GLY A 3 12.96 53.56 7.72
C GLY A 3 13.37 52.21 7.08
N THR A 4 13.19 51.94 5.77
CA THR A 4 12.79 52.77 4.61
C THR A 4 12.04 51.92 3.57
N CYS A 5 11.38 52.56 2.58
CA CYS A 5 10.59 51.90 1.54
C CYS A 5 11.20 52.00 0.13
N ALA A 6 10.88 51.01 -0.70
CA ALA A 6 10.80 51.06 -2.17
C ALA A 6 9.78 49.95 -2.58
N ALA A 7 8.69 50.11 -3.35
CA ALA A 7 8.26 51.09 -4.36
C ALA A 7 9.15 51.06 -5.63
N SER A 8 8.66 50.94 -6.88
CA SER A 8 7.32 50.68 -7.46
C SER A 8 7.53 50.30 -8.96
N THR A 9 6.62 49.93 -9.89
CA THR A 9 5.14 49.89 -10.07
C THR A 9 4.84 48.77 -11.11
N TYR A 10 3.69 48.09 -11.20
CA TYR A 10 2.48 48.53 -11.93
C TYR A 10 1.30 47.53 -11.80
N ALA A 11 0.07 48.04 -11.96
CA ALA A 11 -1.18 47.27 -12.12
C ALA A 11 -1.43 46.95 -13.63
N THR A 12 -2.51 46.31 -14.12
CA THR A 12 -3.89 46.19 -13.63
C THR A 12 -4.66 45.09 -14.40
N TYR A 13 -5.53 44.32 -13.75
CA TYR A 13 -6.98 44.22 -14.10
C TYR A 13 -7.72 43.20 -13.23
N ALA A 14 -8.84 43.61 -12.64
CA ALA A 14 -9.82 42.73 -11.99
C ALA A 14 -11.21 42.97 -12.62
N ARG A 15 -12.08 41.95 -12.65
CA ARG A 15 -13.48 42.11 -13.10
C ARG A 15 -14.47 41.40 -12.17
N ARG A 16 -15.20 42.23 -11.42
CA ARG A 16 -16.63 42.10 -11.04
C ARG A 16 -17.17 40.70 -10.69
N ALA A 17 -17.46 40.52 -9.40
CA ALA A 17 -18.72 39.94 -8.96
C ALA A 17 -19.45 40.99 -8.11
N THR A 18 -20.76 41.19 -8.32
CA THR A 18 -21.57 42.21 -7.63
C THR A 18 -22.44 41.58 -6.56
N CYS A 19 -22.24 41.96 -5.30
CA CYS A 19 -23.17 41.62 -4.22
C CYS A 19 -24.37 42.58 -4.21
N ALA A 20 -25.57 42.05 -4.02
CA ALA A 20 -26.77 42.81 -3.68
C ALA A 20 -27.13 42.58 -2.20
N PRO A 21 -27.72 43.56 -1.49
CA PRO A 21 -28.07 43.41 -0.08
C PRO A 21 -29.33 42.54 0.08
N ILE A 22 -29.36 41.73 1.14
CA ILE A 22 -30.56 41.02 1.59
C ILE A 22 -31.17 41.80 2.75
N THR A 23 -32.41 42.25 2.59
CA THR A 23 -33.24 42.80 3.67
C THR A 23 -33.73 41.66 4.57
N ALA A 24 -33.66 41.85 5.89
CA ALA A 24 -34.16 40.88 6.86
C ALA A 24 -35.67 41.03 7.03
N ASP A 25 -36.42 39.92 6.94
CA ASP A 25 -37.68 39.78 7.67
C ASP A 25 -38.07 38.31 7.87
N SER A 26 -39.04 38.05 8.76
CA SER A 26 -39.63 36.74 9.13
C SER A 26 -38.66 35.73 9.76
N ALA A 27 -38.62 35.70 11.10
CA ALA A 27 -37.99 34.62 11.86
C ALA A 27 -38.97 33.46 12.12
N HIS A 28 -38.50 32.21 12.00
CA HIS A 28 -39.16 31.01 12.55
C HIS A 28 -38.11 29.93 12.85
N CYS A 29 -37.93 29.58 14.13
CA CYS A 29 -37.05 28.49 14.56
C CYS A 29 -37.86 27.19 14.77
N PRO A 30 -37.52 26.07 14.12
CA PRO A 30 -38.12 24.77 14.44
C PRO A 30 -37.52 24.16 15.72
N PRO A 31 -38.27 23.31 16.46
CA PRO A 31 -37.81 22.68 17.69
C PRO A 31 -36.77 21.55 17.45
N PRO A 32 -36.00 21.14 18.47
CA PRO A 32 -34.95 20.13 18.33
C PRO A 32 -35.49 18.74 17.98
N GLY A 33 -35.08 18.21 16.82
CA GLY A 33 -35.41 16.87 16.35
C GLY A 33 -34.62 15.76 17.07
N LYS A 34 -35.23 14.57 17.17
CA LYS A 34 -34.64 13.36 17.79
C LYS A 34 -33.50 12.76 16.95
N PRO A 35 -32.62 11.91 17.52
CA PRO A 35 -31.50 11.31 16.81
C PRO A 35 -31.91 10.51 15.57
N VAL A 36 -31.12 10.63 14.49
CA VAL A 36 -31.41 10.02 13.18
C VAL A 36 -30.75 8.63 13.07
N ASP A 37 -31.53 7.62 12.68
CA ASP A 37 -31.02 6.29 12.31
C ASP A 37 -30.11 6.41 11.06
N GLY A 38 -28.85 5.99 11.20
CA GLY A 38 -27.81 6.09 10.18
C GLY A 38 -28.06 5.32 8.88
N ARG A 39 -29.19 4.61 8.74
CA ARG A 39 -29.55 3.90 7.50
C ARG A 39 -30.08 4.78 6.37
N LYS A 40 -30.69 5.95 6.64
CA LYS A 40 -31.32 6.79 5.60
C LYS A 40 -30.38 7.73 4.83
N GLY A 41 -29.08 7.75 5.15
CA GLY A 41 -28.10 8.60 4.47
C GLY A 41 -27.75 8.17 3.03
N TRP A 42 -28.12 6.95 2.62
CA TRP A 42 -27.71 6.37 1.34
C TRP A 42 -28.62 6.72 0.16
N ASP A 43 -29.93 6.87 0.38
CA ASP A 43 -30.90 7.01 -0.72
C ASP A 43 -30.82 8.37 -1.43
N LEU A 44 -30.53 9.43 -0.66
CA LEU A 44 -30.53 10.83 -1.14
C LEU A 44 -29.38 11.19 -2.10
N TYR A 45 -28.36 10.35 -2.24
CA TYR A 45 -27.25 10.59 -3.17
C TYR A 45 -27.52 10.10 -4.60
N TRP A 46 -28.49 9.19 -4.80
CA TRP A 46 -28.70 8.54 -6.10
C TRP A 46 -29.62 9.31 -7.05
N THR A 47 -30.56 10.10 -6.52
CA THR A 47 -31.56 10.85 -7.31
C THR A 47 -30.97 11.96 -8.20
N LYS A 48 -29.66 12.18 -8.18
CA LYS A 48 -28.97 13.24 -8.93
C LYS A 48 -28.02 12.76 -10.04
N MET A 49 -27.94 11.45 -10.31
CA MET A 49 -27.10 10.87 -11.37
C MET A 49 -27.87 10.35 -12.60
N SER A 50 -29.17 10.65 -12.73
CA SER A 50 -30.00 10.26 -13.88
C SER A 50 -29.74 11.08 -15.16
N GLY A 51 -28.49 11.46 -15.42
CA GLY A 51 -28.08 12.43 -16.44
C GLY A 51 -27.46 11.86 -17.72
N TYR A 52 -27.45 10.53 -17.89
CA TYR A 52 -27.00 9.90 -19.13
C TYR A 52 -28.13 9.84 -20.17
N PRO A 53 -27.89 10.16 -21.45
CA PRO A 53 -28.90 10.06 -22.49
C PRO A 53 -29.31 8.59 -22.71
N MET A 54 -30.58 8.28 -22.53
CA MET A 54 -31.12 6.93 -22.74
C MET A 54 -31.26 6.61 -24.23
N HIS A 55 -30.29 5.88 -24.79
CA HIS A 55 -30.55 5.12 -26.02
C HIS A 55 -31.53 3.99 -25.69
N ARG A 56 -32.77 4.14 -26.15
CA ARG A 56 -33.81 3.11 -26.07
C ARG A 56 -33.54 2.05 -27.14
N THR A 57 -32.88 0.96 -26.77
CA THR A 57 -32.66 -0.21 -27.64
C THR A 57 -33.91 -1.08 -27.69
N ASP A 58 -34.35 -1.49 -28.87
CA ASP A 58 -35.47 -2.43 -29.05
C ASP A 58 -35.17 -3.82 -28.48
N SER A 59 -36.19 -4.45 -27.91
CA SER A 59 -36.09 -5.70 -27.15
C SER A 59 -36.12 -6.96 -28.03
N SER A 60 -35.46 -6.94 -29.19
CA SER A 60 -35.58 -7.99 -30.22
C SER A 60 -34.26 -8.52 -30.79
N THR A 61 -33.11 -7.98 -30.37
CA THR A 61 -31.81 -8.63 -30.59
C THR A 61 -31.01 -8.71 -29.29
N VAL A 62 -30.50 -9.90 -28.97
CA VAL A 62 -29.44 -10.02 -27.97
C VAL A 62 -28.18 -9.43 -28.59
N ALA A 63 -27.81 -8.22 -28.19
CA ALA A 63 -26.54 -7.61 -28.58
C ALA A 63 -25.41 -8.57 -28.19
N ALA A 64 -24.69 -9.08 -29.19
CA ALA A 64 -23.76 -10.19 -29.02
C ALA A 64 -22.67 -9.82 -28.00
N VAL A 65 -22.58 -10.59 -26.91
CA VAL A 65 -21.63 -10.35 -25.82
C VAL A 65 -20.20 -10.39 -26.39
N SER A 66 -19.50 -9.27 -26.32
CA SER A 66 -18.25 -9.01 -27.04
C SER A 66 -17.13 -8.52 -26.12
N SER A 67 -15.88 -8.65 -26.57
CA SER A 67 -14.68 -8.16 -25.89
C SER A 67 -14.80 -6.73 -25.34
N ASP A 68 -15.43 -5.84 -26.10
CA ASP A 68 -15.59 -4.42 -25.78
C ASP A 68 -16.86 -4.09 -24.97
N THR A 69 -17.74 -5.08 -24.73
CA THR A 69 -18.92 -4.89 -23.90
C THR A 69 -18.51 -4.47 -22.48
N LEU A 70 -19.10 -3.41 -21.95
CA LEU A 70 -18.88 -2.95 -20.58
C LEU A 70 -19.66 -3.83 -19.59
N ILE A 71 -18.99 -4.25 -18.52
CA ILE A 71 -19.57 -5.12 -17.47
C ILE A 71 -20.86 -4.52 -16.87
N PRO A 72 -20.96 -3.21 -16.56
CA PRO A 72 -22.19 -2.64 -15.99
C PRO A 72 -23.35 -2.60 -16.97
N ASP A 73 -23.08 -2.54 -18.26
CA ASP A 73 -24.13 -2.52 -19.28
C ASP A 73 -24.69 -3.94 -19.48
N LEU A 74 -23.81 -4.93 -19.58
CA LEU A 74 -24.18 -6.34 -19.56
C LEU A 74 -24.93 -6.74 -18.27
N LEU A 75 -24.47 -6.31 -17.09
CA LEU A 75 -25.10 -6.66 -15.82
C LEU A 75 -26.35 -5.84 -15.46
N ARG A 76 -26.65 -4.76 -16.19
CA ARG A 76 -27.97 -4.12 -16.15
C ARG A 76 -28.99 -4.83 -17.05
N ALA A 77 -28.57 -5.32 -18.21
CA ALA A 77 -29.44 -6.06 -19.13
C ALA A 77 -29.68 -7.52 -18.70
N PHE A 78 -28.63 -8.19 -18.21
CA PHE A 78 -28.61 -9.63 -17.88
C PHE A 78 -27.92 -9.88 -16.53
N PRO A 79 -28.57 -9.57 -15.39
CA PRO A 79 -27.91 -9.61 -14.08
C PRO A 79 -27.46 -11.02 -13.66
N GLN A 80 -28.05 -12.08 -14.24
CA GLN A 80 -27.63 -13.47 -14.01
C GLN A 80 -26.19 -13.75 -14.47
N ALA A 81 -25.69 -13.00 -15.46
CA ALA A 81 -24.30 -13.12 -15.93
C ALA A 81 -23.27 -12.75 -14.83
N ARG A 82 -23.68 -12.09 -13.73
CA ARG A 82 -22.82 -11.81 -12.56
C ARG A 82 -22.21 -13.09 -11.99
N ALA A 83 -22.93 -14.21 -12.01
CA ALA A 83 -22.45 -15.50 -11.51
C ALA A 83 -21.23 -16.03 -12.27
N VAL A 84 -21.06 -15.66 -13.55
CA VAL A 84 -19.87 -16.01 -14.35
C VAL A 84 -18.66 -15.21 -13.87
N PHE A 85 -18.76 -13.87 -13.85
CA PHE A 85 -17.68 -13.01 -13.37
C PHE A 85 -17.27 -13.28 -11.91
N ASP A 86 -18.23 -13.65 -11.05
CA ASP A 86 -17.97 -13.98 -9.65
C ASP A 86 -17.07 -15.21 -9.48
N ARG A 87 -17.20 -16.23 -10.36
CA ARG A 87 -16.29 -17.39 -10.40
C ARG A 87 -14.85 -16.97 -10.73
N TYR A 88 -14.69 -15.97 -11.59
CA TYR A 88 -13.40 -15.41 -11.98
C TYR A 88 -12.90 -14.27 -11.06
N GLY A 89 -13.51 -14.07 -9.89
CA GLY A 89 -13.00 -13.16 -8.85
C GLY A 89 -13.64 -11.77 -8.78
N LEU A 90 -14.74 -11.51 -9.51
CA LEU A 90 -15.49 -10.24 -9.38
C LEU A 90 -16.32 -10.15 -8.08
N ARG A 91 -16.44 -11.23 -7.30
CA ARG A 91 -17.19 -11.26 -6.06
C ARG A 91 -16.75 -10.14 -5.10
N GLY A 92 -17.68 -9.32 -4.62
CA GLY A 92 -17.35 -8.20 -3.72
C GLY A 92 -16.55 -7.05 -4.33
N CYS A 93 -16.48 -6.97 -5.67
CA CYS A 93 -15.91 -5.85 -6.42
C CYS A 93 -17.00 -5.15 -7.25
N GLY A 94 -16.82 -3.85 -7.53
CA GLY A 94 -17.65 -3.11 -8.49
C GLY A 94 -19.08 -2.81 -8.06
N GLY A 95 -19.45 -2.99 -6.78
CA GLY A 95 -20.85 -2.88 -6.36
C GLY A 95 -21.76 -3.89 -7.07
N GLN A 96 -23.02 -3.51 -7.31
CA GLN A 96 -24.03 -4.38 -7.94
C GLN A 96 -23.70 -4.72 -9.40
N PHE A 97 -23.39 -3.70 -10.22
CA PHE A 97 -23.21 -3.83 -11.66
C PHE A 97 -21.76 -4.11 -12.10
N GLY A 98 -20.82 -4.26 -11.16
CA GLY A 98 -19.42 -4.45 -11.51
C GLY A 98 -18.70 -3.13 -11.83
N PRO A 99 -17.37 -3.17 -12.03
CA PRO A 99 -16.57 -2.00 -12.35
C PRO A 99 -16.81 -1.54 -13.78
N VAL A 100 -16.53 -0.27 -14.08
CA VAL A 100 -16.74 0.34 -15.40
C VAL A 100 -15.60 -0.02 -16.35
N GLU A 101 -15.54 -1.31 -16.68
CA GLU A 101 -14.46 -2.00 -17.39
C GLU A 101 -15.04 -2.90 -18.50
N THR A 102 -14.28 -3.17 -19.56
CA THR A 102 -14.71 -4.10 -20.63
C THR A 102 -14.44 -5.56 -20.24
N ILE A 103 -15.15 -6.50 -20.88
CA ILE A 103 -14.92 -7.95 -20.68
C ILE A 103 -13.46 -8.33 -20.98
N ALA A 104 -12.86 -7.78 -22.04
CA ALA A 104 -11.46 -8.00 -22.37
C ALA A 104 -10.49 -7.44 -21.31
N PHE A 105 -10.76 -6.25 -20.75
CA PHE A 105 -9.93 -5.70 -19.67
C PHE A 105 -10.02 -6.57 -18.40
N PHE A 106 -11.22 -7.04 -18.06
CA PHE A 106 -11.42 -7.96 -16.95
C PHE A 106 -10.69 -9.29 -17.19
N ALA A 107 -10.80 -9.90 -18.38
CA ALA A 107 -10.12 -11.15 -18.73
C ALA A 107 -8.58 -11.03 -18.57
N ARG A 108 -7.98 -9.95 -19.12
CA ARG A 108 -6.55 -9.64 -18.94
C ARG A 108 -6.17 -9.46 -17.47
N THR A 109 -6.94 -8.65 -16.73
CA THR A 109 -6.62 -8.32 -15.33
C THR A 109 -6.76 -9.55 -14.43
N HIS A 110 -7.84 -10.31 -14.57
CA HIS A 110 -8.13 -11.48 -13.74
C HIS A 110 -7.38 -12.75 -14.17
N GLY A 111 -6.79 -12.79 -15.38
CA GLY A 111 -6.08 -13.96 -15.88
C GLY A 111 -7.05 -15.09 -16.27
N VAL A 112 -7.99 -14.76 -17.16
CA VAL A 112 -9.03 -15.64 -17.69
C VAL A 112 -8.84 -15.76 -19.20
N ASP A 113 -9.11 -16.93 -19.78
CA ASP A 113 -9.24 -17.03 -21.23
C ASP A 113 -10.47 -16.23 -21.70
N GLU A 114 -10.24 -15.19 -22.49
CA GLU A 114 -11.29 -14.26 -22.93
C GLU A 114 -12.37 -14.98 -23.76
N GLN A 115 -11.96 -15.94 -24.59
CA GLN A 115 -12.87 -16.70 -25.44
C GLN A 115 -13.75 -17.67 -24.62
N GLN A 116 -13.21 -18.30 -23.58
CA GLN A 116 -13.99 -19.05 -22.59
C GLN A 116 -14.97 -18.14 -21.86
N LEU A 117 -14.52 -16.98 -21.37
CA LEU A 117 -15.37 -16.04 -20.66
C LEU A 117 -16.55 -15.56 -21.52
N LEU A 118 -16.31 -15.20 -22.78
CA LEU A 118 -17.36 -14.80 -23.72
C LEU A 118 -18.37 -15.93 -23.99
N ARG A 119 -17.90 -17.17 -24.18
CA ARG A 119 -18.80 -18.34 -24.32
C ARG A 119 -19.66 -18.57 -23.08
N GLU A 120 -19.08 -18.50 -21.89
CA GLU A 120 -19.81 -18.72 -20.63
C GLU A 120 -20.79 -17.59 -20.31
N LEU A 121 -20.46 -16.34 -20.68
CA LEU A 121 -21.38 -15.21 -20.57
C LEU A 121 -22.53 -15.31 -21.57
N ALA A 122 -22.26 -15.66 -22.83
CA ALA A 122 -23.30 -15.89 -23.85
C ALA A 122 -24.26 -17.02 -23.43
N ALA A 123 -23.73 -18.11 -22.86
CA ALA A 123 -24.56 -19.19 -22.29
C ALA A 123 -25.44 -18.70 -21.13
N ALA A 124 -24.89 -17.96 -20.16
CA ALA A 124 -25.66 -17.41 -19.04
C ALA A 124 -26.71 -16.36 -19.45
N VAL A 125 -26.48 -15.65 -20.56
CA VAL A 125 -27.47 -14.76 -21.18
C VAL A 125 -28.60 -15.57 -21.83
N ALA A 126 -28.27 -16.61 -22.61
CA ALA A 126 -29.23 -17.43 -23.35
C ALA A 126 -30.08 -18.37 -22.47
N ASP A 127 -29.52 -18.87 -21.36
CA ASP A 127 -30.18 -19.77 -20.41
C ASP A 127 -31.40 -19.12 -19.69
N GLY A 128 -31.44 -17.79 -19.63
CA GLY A 128 -32.58 -17.05 -19.08
C GLY A 128 -32.83 -17.24 -17.57
N SER A 129 -31.98 -18.00 -16.87
CA SER A 129 -32.09 -18.25 -15.43
C SER A 129 -32.34 -16.96 -14.62
N PRO A 130 -33.27 -16.97 -13.66
CA PRO A 130 -33.59 -15.80 -12.87
C PRO A 130 -32.35 -15.29 -12.11
N PRO A 131 -32.16 -13.96 -12.00
CA PRO A 131 -30.94 -13.41 -11.45
C PRO A 131 -30.78 -13.83 -9.97
N PRO A 132 -29.57 -14.28 -9.57
CA PRO A 132 -29.35 -14.77 -8.21
C PRO A 132 -29.58 -13.66 -7.19
N ALA A 133 -30.26 -13.99 -6.10
CA ALA A 133 -30.66 -13.02 -5.08
C ALA A 133 -29.44 -12.22 -4.55
N PRO A 134 -29.56 -10.89 -4.35
CA PRO A 134 -28.45 -10.04 -3.91
C PRO A 134 -27.81 -10.57 -2.62
N THR A 135 -26.60 -11.09 -2.73
CA THR A 135 -25.93 -11.78 -1.62
C THR A 135 -25.23 -10.76 -0.73
N ALA A 136 -25.54 -10.76 0.56
CA ALA A 136 -24.97 -9.80 1.50
C ALA A 136 -23.42 -9.90 1.54
N PRO A 137 -22.68 -8.77 1.56
CA PRO A 137 -21.22 -8.78 1.56
C PRO A 137 -20.65 -9.59 2.74
N ARG A 138 -19.79 -10.57 2.45
CA ARG A 138 -19.20 -11.42 3.50
C ARG A 138 -18.01 -10.70 4.14
N VAL A 139 -17.48 -11.26 5.22
CA VAL A 139 -16.28 -10.72 5.89
C VAL A 139 -15.10 -10.62 4.92
N ALA A 140 -14.88 -11.63 4.06
CA ALA A 140 -13.84 -11.65 3.03
C ALA A 140 -14.02 -10.57 1.93
N ASP A 141 -15.20 -9.97 1.83
CA ASP A 141 -15.55 -8.97 0.81
C ASP A 141 -15.48 -7.52 1.37
N THR A 142 -15.17 -7.37 2.66
CA THR A 142 -15.22 -6.08 3.38
C THR A 142 -14.06 -5.84 4.36
N ILE A 143 -13.37 -6.88 4.84
CA ILE A 143 -12.36 -6.79 5.91
C ILE A 143 -11.20 -5.83 5.60
N TYR A 144 -10.77 -5.74 4.34
CA TYR A 144 -9.70 -4.84 3.89
C TYR A 144 -9.95 -3.37 4.25
N ARG A 145 -11.22 -2.94 4.33
CA ARG A 145 -11.58 -1.56 4.67
C ARG A 145 -11.10 -1.17 6.05
N ARG A 146 -11.12 -2.11 7.02
CA ARG A 146 -10.63 -1.88 8.38
C ARG A 146 -9.12 -1.67 8.38
N PHE A 147 -8.39 -2.54 7.68
CA PHE A 147 -6.95 -2.44 7.50
C PHE A 147 -6.53 -1.11 6.85
N PHE A 148 -7.15 -0.70 5.75
CA PHE A 148 -6.82 0.58 5.09
C PHE A 148 -7.17 1.80 5.95
N LEU A 149 -8.34 1.83 6.60
CA LEU A 149 -8.73 2.94 7.48
C LEU A 149 -7.81 3.06 8.70
N ALA A 150 -7.42 1.92 9.30
CA ALA A 150 -6.46 1.91 10.40
C ALA A 150 -5.04 2.32 9.96
N GLY A 151 -4.59 1.89 8.77
CA GLY A 151 -3.32 2.34 8.20
C GLY A 151 -3.30 3.85 7.96
N ILE A 152 -4.39 4.41 7.41
CA ILE A 152 -4.57 5.87 7.23
C ILE A 152 -4.58 6.59 8.60
N PHE A 153 -5.30 6.06 9.60
CA PHE A 153 -5.33 6.63 10.94
C PHE A 153 -3.93 6.66 11.59
N ILE A 154 -3.17 5.56 11.50
CA ILE A 154 -1.81 5.51 12.04
C ILE A 154 -0.87 6.44 11.27
N VAL A 155 -0.91 6.48 9.93
CA VAL A 155 0.00 7.36 9.15
C VAL A 155 -0.27 8.85 9.40
N LEU A 156 -1.52 9.24 9.65
CA LEU A 156 -1.90 10.62 10.00
C LEU A 156 -1.69 10.97 11.48
N THR A 157 -1.33 10.01 12.33
CA THR A 157 -1.04 10.22 13.76
C THR A 157 0.41 9.86 14.08
N ALA A 158 0.69 8.67 14.64
CA ALA A 158 2.02 8.22 15.05
C ALA A 158 3.00 7.96 13.88
N GLY A 159 2.49 7.84 12.65
CA GLY A 159 3.29 7.78 11.43
C GLY A 159 3.83 9.15 11.02
N ALA A 160 3.43 9.63 9.83
CA ALA A 160 4.05 10.78 9.18
C ALA A 160 3.93 12.08 9.97
N THR A 161 2.78 12.36 10.58
CA THR A 161 2.55 13.59 11.37
C THR A 161 3.48 13.66 12.59
N TRP A 162 3.57 12.58 13.38
CA TRP A 162 4.50 12.54 14.50
C TRP A 162 5.97 12.49 14.04
N GLY A 163 6.28 11.80 12.94
CA GLY A 163 7.61 11.83 12.33
C GLY A 163 8.07 13.23 11.94
N ALA A 164 7.20 14.03 11.33
CA ALA A 164 7.47 15.43 11.01
C ALA A 164 7.70 16.28 12.27
N TRP A 165 6.94 16.04 13.34
CA TRP A 165 7.17 16.68 14.65
C TRP A 165 8.51 16.27 15.29
N LEU A 166 8.91 15.00 15.19
CA LEU A 166 10.22 14.54 15.65
C LEU A 166 11.37 15.16 14.84
N LEU A 167 11.22 15.29 13.52
CA LEU A 167 12.19 16.00 12.66
C LEU A 167 12.26 17.50 13.00
N TRP A 168 11.12 18.15 13.27
CA TRP A 168 11.08 19.53 13.75
C TRP A 168 11.83 19.71 15.08
N ARG A 169 11.62 18.79 16.04
CA ARG A 169 12.37 18.76 17.31
C ARG A 169 13.88 18.54 17.12
N ILE A 170 14.29 17.65 16.20
CA ILE A 170 15.71 17.46 15.83
C ILE A 170 16.30 18.77 15.27
N GLY A 171 15.57 19.46 14.40
CA GLY A 171 15.98 20.75 13.83
C GLY A 171 16.20 21.82 14.90
N LEU A 172 15.22 22.01 15.79
CA LEU A 172 15.33 22.93 16.91
C LEU A 172 16.46 22.58 17.89
N ALA A 173 16.76 21.29 18.07
CA ALA A 173 17.84 20.82 18.94
C ALA A 173 19.24 20.89 18.30
N GLY A 174 19.33 21.16 17.00
CA GLY A 174 20.59 21.17 16.22
C GLY A 174 21.33 19.83 16.13
N LYS A 175 20.73 18.73 16.61
CA LYS A 175 21.36 17.40 16.69
C LYS A 175 20.33 16.27 16.70
N PHE A 176 20.65 15.16 16.03
CA PHE A 176 19.78 13.98 15.96
C PHE A 176 19.45 13.39 17.34
N THR A 177 20.40 13.46 18.29
CA THR A 177 20.24 13.03 19.69
C THR A 177 19.45 14.01 20.57
N GLY A 178 18.74 14.98 19.98
CA GLY A 178 17.80 15.87 20.67
C GLY A 178 16.44 15.24 20.99
N ILE A 179 16.19 14.01 20.51
CA ILE A 179 15.00 13.21 20.80
C ILE A 179 15.38 11.81 21.30
N SER A 180 14.42 11.07 21.87
CA SER A 180 14.65 9.71 22.34
C SER A 180 14.81 8.73 21.17
N ILE A 181 15.72 7.75 21.30
CA ILE A 181 15.78 6.64 20.34
C ILE A 181 14.49 5.81 20.35
N HIS A 182 13.76 5.80 21.47
CA HIS A 182 12.47 5.14 21.57
C HIS A 182 11.36 5.94 20.86
N ASP A 183 11.44 7.27 20.77
CA ASP A 183 10.55 8.08 19.91
C ASP A 183 10.76 7.67 18.44
N VAL A 184 12.03 7.59 18.00
CA VAL A 184 12.42 7.19 16.63
C VAL A 184 11.96 5.77 16.31
N ASN A 185 12.17 4.82 17.24
CA ASN A 185 11.74 3.44 17.07
C ASN A 185 10.20 3.31 17.07
N ALA A 186 9.49 4.00 17.96
CA ALA A 186 8.03 4.00 18.01
C ALA A 186 7.38 4.58 16.74
N HIS A 187 7.93 5.67 16.21
CA HIS A 187 7.54 6.24 14.91
C HIS A 187 7.82 5.27 13.75
N GLY A 188 9.03 4.72 13.67
CA GLY A 188 9.41 3.76 12.64
C GLY A 188 8.58 2.46 12.69
N HIS A 189 8.16 2.06 13.89
CA HIS A 189 7.25 0.93 14.13
C HIS A 189 5.84 1.23 13.62
N ALA A 190 5.28 2.39 13.98
CA ALA A 190 3.99 2.86 13.48
C ALA A 190 3.94 3.00 11.95
N GLN A 191 5.04 3.41 11.32
CA GLN A 191 5.18 3.44 9.86
C GLN A 191 5.19 2.02 9.25
N ILE A 192 6.01 1.11 9.77
CA ILE A 192 6.20 -0.21 9.14
C ILE A 192 5.04 -1.17 9.41
N PHE A 193 4.58 -1.32 10.66
CA PHE A 193 3.44 -2.19 10.96
C PHE A 193 2.10 -1.52 10.64
N GLY A 194 1.96 -0.25 11.03
CA GLY A 194 0.73 0.51 10.85
C GLY A 194 0.47 0.93 9.40
N TRP A 195 1.27 1.86 8.85
CA TRP A 195 1.03 2.33 7.48
C TRP A 195 1.28 1.24 6.44
N VAL A 196 2.49 0.68 6.38
CA VAL A 196 2.86 -0.29 5.33
C VAL A 196 2.23 -1.66 5.59
N GLY A 197 2.35 -2.20 6.81
CA GLY A 197 1.89 -3.54 7.18
C GLY A 197 0.38 -3.71 7.04
N LEU A 198 -0.43 -2.79 7.59
CA LEU A 198 -1.89 -2.88 7.44
C LEU A 198 -2.32 -2.75 5.97
N PHE A 199 -1.66 -1.92 5.15
CA PHE A 199 -1.97 -1.85 3.72
C PHE A 199 -1.60 -3.14 2.97
N ILE A 200 -0.45 -3.76 3.28
CA ILE A 200 -0.09 -5.07 2.75
C ILE A 200 -1.13 -6.13 3.13
N MET A 201 -1.52 -6.21 4.40
CA MET A 201 -2.52 -7.17 4.89
C MET A 201 -3.89 -6.95 4.24
N GLY A 202 -4.38 -5.71 4.23
CA GLY A 202 -5.66 -5.34 3.63
C GLY A 202 -5.71 -5.62 2.13
N PHE A 203 -4.65 -5.26 1.40
CA PHE A 203 -4.55 -5.54 -0.03
C PHE A 203 -4.51 -7.04 -0.31
N ALA A 204 -3.66 -7.80 0.40
CA ALA A 204 -3.53 -9.24 0.21
C ALA A 204 -4.84 -9.98 0.51
N TYR A 205 -5.55 -9.66 1.60
CA TYR A 205 -6.85 -10.25 1.92
C TYR A 205 -7.93 -9.97 0.86
N GLN A 206 -7.93 -8.79 0.24
CA GLN A 206 -8.88 -8.46 -0.83
C GLN A 206 -8.46 -9.10 -2.17
N ALA A 207 -7.20 -8.93 -2.56
CA ALA A 207 -6.76 -9.12 -3.93
C ALA A 207 -6.26 -10.54 -4.21
N PHE A 208 -5.50 -11.18 -3.33
CA PHE A 208 -4.91 -12.50 -3.63
C PHE A 208 -5.96 -13.61 -3.83
N PRO A 209 -7.01 -13.78 -3.00
CA PRO A 209 -8.06 -14.77 -3.27
C PRO A 209 -8.73 -14.56 -4.64
N ARG A 210 -8.89 -13.28 -5.04
CA ARG A 210 -9.48 -12.87 -6.32
C ARG A 210 -8.55 -13.04 -7.51
N MET A 211 -7.23 -12.90 -7.36
CA MET A 211 -6.23 -13.27 -8.38
C MET A 211 -6.17 -14.78 -8.60
N TRP A 212 -6.47 -15.56 -7.56
CA TRP A 212 -6.38 -17.02 -7.58
C TRP A 212 -7.72 -17.73 -7.90
N HIS A 213 -8.79 -16.95 -8.08
CA HIS A 213 -10.17 -17.41 -8.30
C HIS A 213 -10.66 -18.35 -7.19
N THR A 214 -10.46 -17.96 -5.92
CA THR A 214 -10.85 -18.76 -4.74
C THR A 214 -11.34 -17.90 -3.57
N ASP A 215 -11.97 -18.55 -2.58
CA ASP A 215 -12.41 -17.91 -1.34
C ASP A 215 -11.33 -17.99 -0.23
N LEU A 216 -11.09 -16.85 0.43
CA LEU A 216 -10.17 -16.71 1.57
C LEU A 216 -10.42 -17.78 2.65
N VAL A 217 -9.35 -18.46 3.08
CA VAL A 217 -9.42 -19.45 4.15
C VAL A 217 -9.69 -18.77 5.50
N ALA A 218 -10.63 -19.31 6.26
CA ALA A 218 -11.07 -18.86 7.59
C ALA A 218 -11.26 -17.32 7.73
N PRO A 219 -12.17 -16.65 6.98
CA PRO A 219 -12.26 -15.18 6.95
C PRO A 219 -12.47 -14.47 8.30
N ARG A 220 -13.00 -15.16 9.33
CA ARG A 220 -13.10 -14.63 10.69
C ARG A 220 -11.74 -14.44 11.36
N ALA A 221 -10.73 -15.25 11.04
CA ALA A 221 -9.37 -15.10 11.55
C ALA A 221 -8.72 -13.78 11.09
N ALA A 222 -9.10 -13.24 9.94
CA ALA A 222 -8.65 -11.92 9.48
C ALA A 222 -9.16 -10.77 10.37
N VAL A 223 -10.28 -10.97 11.09
CA VAL A 223 -10.78 -10.02 12.11
C VAL A 223 -9.92 -10.10 13.37
N ALA A 224 -9.51 -11.30 13.77
CA ALA A 224 -8.58 -11.50 14.90
C ALA A 224 -7.20 -10.91 14.58
N ALA A 225 -6.64 -11.20 13.40
CA ALA A 225 -5.38 -10.61 12.94
C ALA A 225 -5.45 -9.08 12.84
N PHE A 226 -6.59 -8.51 12.40
CA PHE A 226 -6.79 -7.06 12.44
C PHE A 226 -6.74 -6.50 13.87
N ALA A 227 -7.48 -7.10 14.80
CA ALA A 227 -7.55 -6.65 16.19
C ALA A 227 -6.20 -6.77 16.90
N LEU A 228 -5.51 -7.90 16.73
CA LEU A 228 -4.19 -8.18 17.28
C LEU A 228 -3.13 -7.22 16.71
N MET A 229 -3.10 -7.00 15.38
CA MET A 229 -2.17 -6.06 14.76
C MET A 229 -2.44 -4.62 15.23
N PHE A 230 -3.69 -4.16 15.21
CA PHE A 230 -4.01 -2.78 15.57
C PHE A 230 -3.78 -2.49 17.06
N ALA A 231 -4.23 -3.36 17.96
CA ALA A 231 -3.93 -3.24 19.39
C ALA A 231 -2.42 -3.37 19.67
N GLY A 232 -1.75 -4.24 18.91
CA GLY A 232 -0.30 -4.44 18.94
C GLY A 232 0.48 -3.18 18.62
N ILE A 233 0.14 -2.50 17.51
CA ILE A 233 0.74 -1.23 17.10
C ILE A 233 0.54 -0.15 18.17
N VAL A 234 -0.69 -0.02 18.70
CA VAL A 234 -1.00 0.98 19.74
C VAL A 234 -0.19 0.72 21.02
N ALA A 235 -0.17 -0.52 21.52
CA ALA A 235 0.58 -0.88 22.73
C ALA A 235 2.11 -0.81 22.53
N GLY A 236 2.60 -1.25 21.36
CA GLY A 236 4.00 -1.19 20.95
C GLY A 236 4.51 0.25 20.88
N THR A 237 3.84 1.09 20.11
CA THR A 237 4.18 2.51 19.96
C THR A 237 4.05 3.25 21.30
N ALA A 238 2.96 3.07 22.06
CA ALA A 238 2.80 3.74 23.36
C ALA A 238 3.85 3.28 24.39
N GLY A 239 4.13 1.99 24.47
CA GLY A 239 5.14 1.42 25.37
C GLY A 239 6.55 1.94 25.07
N MET A 240 6.94 2.02 23.79
CA MET A 240 8.23 2.64 23.42
C MET A 240 8.27 4.14 23.73
N THR A 241 7.22 4.91 23.42
CA THR A 241 7.18 6.36 23.73
C THR A 241 7.26 6.64 25.23
N LEU A 242 6.65 5.78 26.07
CA LEU A 242 6.58 5.94 27.52
C LEU A 242 7.71 5.23 28.29
N ALA A 243 8.76 4.77 27.60
CA ALA A 243 9.86 3.95 28.15
C ALA A 243 10.49 4.46 29.46
N HIS A 244 10.50 5.79 29.66
CA HIS A 244 11.11 6.45 30.82
C HIS A 244 10.07 7.11 31.77
N SER A 245 8.77 7.01 31.48
CA SER A 245 7.71 7.72 32.20
C SER A 245 6.61 6.82 32.76
N TRP A 246 6.58 5.53 32.40
CA TRP A 246 5.59 4.57 32.91
C TRP A 246 6.23 3.19 33.14
N SER A 247 6.05 2.62 34.32
CA SER A 247 6.59 1.29 34.68
C SER A 247 6.02 0.14 33.85
N GLY A 248 4.81 0.28 33.31
CA GLY A 248 4.20 -0.69 32.39
C GLY A 248 4.69 -0.59 30.94
N ALA A 249 5.56 0.37 30.60
CA ALA A 249 5.98 0.67 29.24
C ALA A 249 6.63 -0.52 28.52
N LEU A 250 7.60 -1.21 29.18
CA LEU A 250 8.23 -2.40 28.61
C LEU A 250 7.24 -3.58 28.47
N PRO A 251 6.47 -3.99 29.50
CA PRO A 251 5.41 -4.99 29.35
C PRO A 251 4.43 -4.69 28.21
N ALA A 252 3.98 -3.43 28.06
CA ALA A 252 3.08 -3.02 26.99
C ALA A 252 3.73 -3.11 25.61
N ALA A 253 5.00 -2.70 25.48
CA ALA A 253 5.74 -2.78 24.23
C ALA A 253 5.95 -4.23 23.77
N LEU A 254 6.30 -5.13 24.70
CA LEU A 254 6.50 -6.55 24.42
C LEU A 254 5.19 -7.29 24.14
N ALA A 255 4.13 -7.01 24.91
CA ALA A 255 2.80 -7.59 24.67
C ALA A 255 2.22 -7.11 23.33
N GLY A 256 2.45 -5.84 22.97
CA GLY A 256 2.08 -5.29 21.67
C GLY A 256 2.77 -6.03 20.52
N GLY A 257 4.11 -6.14 20.57
CA GLY A 257 4.88 -6.87 19.56
C GLY A 257 4.55 -8.37 19.49
N ALA A 258 4.22 -9.01 20.61
CA ALA A 258 3.75 -10.41 20.62
C ALA A 258 2.39 -10.57 19.92
N ALA A 259 1.47 -9.62 20.09
CA ALA A 259 0.20 -9.60 19.36
C ALA A 259 0.41 -9.37 17.85
N GLU A 260 1.36 -8.52 17.46
CA GLU A 260 1.74 -8.32 16.06
C GLU A 260 2.33 -9.59 15.43
N VAL A 261 3.28 -10.26 16.10
CA VAL A 261 3.84 -11.55 15.64
C VAL A 261 2.72 -12.57 15.41
N LEU A 262 1.78 -12.71 16.35
CA LEU A 262 0.63 -13.59 16.20
C LEU A 262 -0.28 -13.18 15.03
N ALA A 263 -0.52 -11.88 14.83
CA ALA A 263 -1.29 -11.36 13.70
C ALA A 263 -0.63 -11.64 12.35
N VAL A 264 0.70 -11.50 12.26
CA VAL A 264 1.49 -11.83 11.06
C VAL A 264 1.46 -13.32 10.77
N LEU A 265 1.60 -14.17 11.80
CA LEU A 265 1.51 -15.64 11.64
C LEU A 265 0.12 -16.08 11.15
N ILE A 266 -0.95 -15.54 11.72
CA ILE A 266 -2.33 -15.79 11.26
C ILE A 266 -2.49 -15.35 9.80
N PHE A 267 -2.04 -14.14 9.46
CA PHE A 267 -2.11 -13.59 8.10
C PHE A 267 -1.33 -14.44 7.08
N ALA A 268 -0.06 -14.75 7.36
CA ALA A 268 0.78 -15.56 6.49
C ALA A 268 0.19 -16.96 6.29
N ALA A 269 -0.28 -17.62 7.36
CA ALA A 269 -0.96 -18.90 7.26
C ALA A 269 -2.24 -18.82 6.42
N GLN A 270 -3.09 -17.81 6.61
CA GLN A 270 -4.31 -17.62 5.79
C GLN A 270 -3.99 -17.43 4.31
N ILE A 271 -2.99 -16.61 3.96
CA ILE A 271 -2.61 -16.38 2.56
C ILE A 271 -2.01 -17.64 1.92
N LEU A 272 -1.10 -18.34 2.61
CA LEU A 272 -0.49 -19.57 2.10
C LEU A 272 -1.51 -20.71 1.94
N LEU A 273 -2.39 -20.92 2.92
CA LEU A 273 -3.47 -21.91 2.84
C LEU A 273 -4.49 -21.57 1.74
N THR A 274 -4.76 -20.27 1.52
CA THR A 274 -5.64 -19.83 0.42
C THR A 274 -4.99 -20.07 -0.95
N PHE A 275 -3.68 -19.85 -1.09
CA PHE A 275 -2.95 -20.20 -2.30
C PHE A 275 -3.01 -21.72 -2.55
N GLN A 276 -2.67 -22.55 -1.56
CA GLN A 276 -2.73 -24.00 -1.67
C GLN A 276 -4.14 -24.50 -2.05
N ARG A 277 -5.19 -23.94 -1.45
CA ARG A 277 -6.59 -24.24 -1.78
C ARG A 277 -6.95 -23.91 -3.22
N SER A 278 -6.36 -22.85 -3.79
CA SER A 278 -6.65 -22.42 -5.17
C SER A 278 -6.16 -23.38 -6.26
N ARG A 279 -5.17 -24.23 -5.94
CA ARG A 279 -4.46 -25.10 -6.91
C ARG A 279 -3.87 -24.36 -8.13
N ARG A 280 -3.62 -23.04 -8.01
CA ARG A 280 -2.95 -22.24 -9.04
C ARG A 280 -1.48 -22.64 -9.20
N ALA A 281 -0.93 -22.37 -10.38
CA ALA A 281 0.50 -22.50 -10.62
C ALA A 281 1.30 -21.55 -9.70
N PHE A 282 2.44 -22.01 -9.21
CA PHE A 282 3.35 -21.19 -8.42
C PHE A 282 4.18 -20.30 -9.35
N GLU A 283 3.62 -19.15 -9.71
CA GLU A 283 4.24 -18.16 -10.59
C GLU A 283 5.24 -17.24 -9.84
N PRO A 284 6.17 -16.55 -10.53
CA PRO A 284 7.17 -15.69 -9.89
C PRO A 284 6.58 -14.66 -8.92
N TYR A 285 5.42 -14.09 -9.22
CA TYR A 285 4.77 -13.11 -8.33
C TYR A 285 4.32 -13.72 -6.99
N VAL A 286 3.96 -15.01 -6.99
CA VAL A 286 3.64 -15.78 -5.78
C VAL A 286 4.92 -16.06 -4.99
N GLY A 287 6.04 -16.33 -5.67
CA GLY A 287 7.36 -16.42 -5.06
C GLY A 287 7.79 -15.14 -4.35
N PHE A 288 7.61 -13.98 -5.01
CA PHE A 288 7.82 -12.66 -4.39
C PHE A 288 6.90 -12.43 -3.18
N ALA A 289 5.62 -12.75 -3.28
CA ALA A 289 4.69 -12.62 -2.15
C ALA A 289 5.04 -13.56 -0.98
N ALA A 290 5.45 -14.79 -1.25
CA ALA A 290 5.87 -15.76 -0.23
C ALA A 290 7.17 -15.33 0.48
N ALA A 291 8.16 -14.82 -0.26
CA ALA A 291 9.36 -14.22 0.30
C ALA A 291 9.04 -13.00 1.18
N ALA A 292 8.13 -12.13 0.75
CA ALA A 292 7.67 -11.00 1.57
C ALA A 292 6.97 -11.46 2.87
N LEU A 293 6.18 -12.54 2.84
CA LEU A 293 5.58 -13.13 4.05
C LEU A 293 6.65 -13.70 5.01
N LEU A 294 7.68 -14.38 4.48
CA LEU A 294 8.82 -14.85 5.27
C LEU A 294 9.53 -13.67 5.97
N TRP A 295 9.80 -12.59 5.24
CA TRP A 295 10.38 -11.38 5.82
C TRP A 295 9.44 -10.67 6.82
N PHE A 296 8.12 -10.73 6.64
CA PHE A 296 7.15 -10.23 7.62
C PHE A 296 7.27 -10.98 8.95
N VAL A 297 7.32 -12.32 8.91
CA VAL A 297 7.50 -13.15 10.11
C VAL A 297 8.86 -12.87 10.76
N ALA A 298 9.95 -12.93 9.98
CA ALA A 298 11.31 -12.70 10.50
C ALA A 298 11.48 -11.31 11.13
N MET A 299 11.03 -10.26 10.45
CA MET A 299 11.15 -8.89 10.96
C MET A 299 10.27 -8.65 12.19
N SER A 300 9.10 -9.31 12.29
CA SER A 300 8.22 -9.12 13.45
C SER A 300 8.83 -9.70 14.73
N VAL A 301 9.39 -10.91 14.65
CA VAL A 301 10.14 -11.53 15.76
C VAL A 301 11.38 -10.70 16.11
N MET A 302 12.14 -10.23 15.10
CA MET A 302 13.31 -9.37 15.35
C MET A 302 12.92 -8.03 15.97
N SER A 303 11.76 -7.46 15.64
CA SER A 303 11.27 -6.20 16.21
C SER A 303 11.00 -6.35 17.72
N VAL A 304 10.38 -7.44 18.17
CA VAL A 304 10.19 -7.72 19.62
C VAL A 304 11.53 -7.77 20.35
N TRP A 305 12.50 -8.50 19.80
CA TRP A 305 13.84 -8.62 20.39
C TRP A 305 14.62 -7.29 20.38
N HIS A 306 14.49 -6.48 19.33
CA HIS A 306 15.12 -5.16 19.24
C HIS A 306 14.49 -4.15 20.22
N THR A 307 13.15 -4.19 20.39
CA THR A 307 12.44 -3.40 21.38
C THR A 307 12.86 -3.79 22.80
N TYR A 308 12.95 -5.09 23.12
CA TYR A 308 13.49 -5.57 24.39
C TYR A 308 14.91 -5.04 24.63
N THR A 309 15.86 -5.40 23.76
CA THR A 309 17.29 -5.09 23.94
C THR A 309 17.59 -3.59 23.98
N THR A 310 16.82 -2.75 23.29
CA THR A 310 16.99 -1.29 23.39
C THR A 310 16.33 -0.70 24.64
N MET A 311 15.17 -1.20 25.09
CA MET A 311 14.50 -0.71 26.31
C MET A 311 15.12 -1.25 27.61
N THR A 312 15.85 -2.38 27.57
CA THR A 312 16.54 -2.95 28.74
C THR A 312 18.07 -2.83 28.66
N ALA A 313 18.60 -1.92 27.84
CA ALA A 313 20.04 -1.74 27.71
C ALA A 313 20.65 -1.24 29.04
N PRO A 314 21.62 -1.94 29.64
CA PRO A 314 22.11 -1.62 30.99
C PRO A 314 22.98 -0.36 31.05
N THR A 315 23.54 0.06 29.91
CA THR A 315 24.36 1.28 29.79
C THR A 315 24.07 1.98 28.47
N ARG A 316 24.42 3.26 28.39
CA ARG A 316 24.34 4.05 27.15
C ARG A 316 25.17 3.43 26.03
N ASP A 317 26.34 2.89 26.33
CA ASP A 317 27.24 2.33 25.33
C ASP A 317 26.74 0.97 24.82
N ALA A 318 26.12 0.16 25.67
CA ALA A 318 25.40 -1.03 25.25
C ALA A 318 24.22 -0.66 24.32
N LEU A 319 23.43 0.35 24.67
CA LEU A 319 22.33 0.86 23.83
C LEU A 319 22.84 1.32 22.45
N LEU A 320 23.89 2.13 22.42
CA LEU A 320 24.51 2.62 21.19
C LEU A 320 25.08 1.48 20.34
N TRP A 321 25.66 0.45 20.97
CA TRP A 321 26.14 -0.74 20.27
C TRP A 321 24.98 -1.57 19.68
N TYR A 322 23.91 -1.84 20.44
CA TYR A 322 22.74 -2.56 19.92
C TYR A 322 22.08 -1.80 18.76
N VAL A 323 21.92 -0.48 18.89
CA VAL A 323 21.41 0.43 17.85
C VAL A 323 22.29 0.36 16.59
N GLY A 324 23.60 0.60 16.73
CA GLY A 324 24.54 0.63 15.62
C GLY A 324 24.81 -0.73 14.96
N THR A 325 24.47 -1.84 15.62
CA THR A 325 24.68 -3.20 15.10
C THR A 325 23.42 -3.81 14.48
N TYR A 326 22.22 -3.55 15.04
CA TYR A 326 21.00 -4.27 14.67
C TYR A 326 19.87 -3.41 14.10
N GLN A 327 19.86 -2.09 14.34
CA GLN A 327 18.76 -1.26 13.86
C GLN A 327 18.74 -1.19 12.33
N ALA A 328 19.90 -1.18 11.66
CA ALA A 328 19.95 -1.20 10.20
C ALA A 328 19.41 -2.52 9.61
N PRO A 329 19.96 -3.72 9.93
CA PRO A 329 19.42 -5.00 9.48
C PRO A 329 17.90 -5.17 9.71
N LEU A 330 17.36 -4.68 10.83
CA LEU A 330 15.91 -4.69 11.07
C LEU A 330 15.14 -3.83 10.06
N ARG A 331 15.60 -2.62 9.74
CA ARG A 331 14.95 -1.79 8.71
C ARG A 331 15.13 -2.39 7.32
N ASP A 332 16.23 -3.07 7.06
CA ASP A 332 16.52 -3.64 5.76
C ASP A 332 15.65 -4.90 5.52
N MET A 333 15.40 -5.74 6.54
CA MET A 333 14.34 -6.77 6.53
C MET A 333 12.93 -6.19 6.27
N GLN A 334 12.62 -5.03 6.83
CA GLN A 334 11.30 -4.40 6.73
C GLN A 334 11.06 -3.75 5.36
N ILE A 335 12.07 -3.05 4.84
CA ILE A 335 11.97 -2.22 3.64
C ILE A 335 12.37 -3.06 2.42
N HIS A 336 13.57 -3.64 2.40
CA HIS A 336 14.05 -4.44 1.27
C HIS A 336 13.53 -5.88 1.31
N GLY A 337 13.29 -6.46 2.48
CA GLY A 337 12.70 -7.80 2.62
C GLY A 337 11.18 -7.83 2.41
N LEU A 338 10.41 -7.24 3.33
CA LEU A 338 8.93 -7.26 3.28
C LEU A 338 8.37 -6.34 2.18
N ALA A 339 8.58 -5.03 2.29
CA ALA A 339 7.83 -4.07 1.49
C ALA A 339 8.21 -4.11 0.01
N LEU A 340 9.51 -4.17 -0.31
CA LEU A 340 10.00 -4.26 -1.68
C LEU A 340 9.51 -5.54 -2.37
N PHE A 341 9.69 -6.73 -1.78
CA PHE A 341 9.24 -7.99 -2.43
C PHE A 341 7.73 -8.01 -2.64
N MET A 342 6.93 -7.54 -1.67
CA MET A 342 5.47 -7.47 -1.82
C MET A 342 5.09 -6.57 -3.00
N ILE A 343 5.69 -5.37 -3.10
CA ILE A 343 5.43 -4.45 -4.20
C ILE A 343 5.94 -5.00 -5.54
N LEU A 344 7.10 -5.64 -5.59
CA LEU A 344 7.64 -6.27 -6.81
C LEU A 344 6.73 -7.41 -7.31
N GLY A 345 6.26 -8.28 -6.41
CA GLY A 345 5.31 -9.35 -6.73
C GLY A 345 3.97 -8.81 -7.23
N VAL A 346 3.35 -7.88 -6.48
CA VAL A 346 2.10 -7.24 -6.92
C VAL A 346 2.30 -6.52 -8.26
N SER A 347 3.42 -5.82 -8.46
CA SER A 347 3.72 -5.13 -9.71
C SER A 347 3.88 -6.08 -10.90
N LEU A 348 4.54 -7.22 -10.70
CA LEU A 348 4.68 -8.28 -11.72
C LEU A 348 3.32 -8.80 -12.21
N ARG A 349 2.33 -8.93 -11.32
CA ARG A 349 1.00 -9.45 -11.66
C ARG A 349 0.03 -8.37 -12.15
N MET A 350 0.22 -7.11 -11.75
CA MET A 350 -0.76 -6.03 -11.94
C MET A 350 -0.33 -4.94 -12.94
N LEU A 351 0.95 -4.54 -12.99
CA LEU A 351 1.36 -3.47 -13.92
C LEU A 351 1.20 -3.86 -15.40
N PRO A 352 1.47 -5.11 -15.84
CA PRO A 352 1.19 -5.54 -17.21
C PRO A 352 -0.28 -5.33 -17.65
N PRO A 353 -1.31 -5.90 -16.98
CA PRO A 353 -2.69 -5.70 -17.41
C PRO A 353 -3.25 -4.30 -17.12
N LEU A 354 -2.88 -3.61 -16.03
CA LEU A 354 -3.50 -2.33 -15.64
C LEU A 354 -3.06 -1.11 -16.48
N PHE A 355 -2.02 -1.27 -17.28
CA PHE A 355 -1.38 -0.19 -18.07
C PHE A 355 -0.97 -0.63 -19.49
N GLY A 356 -1.31 -1.87 -19.92
CA GLY A 356 -0.86 -2.44 -21.20
C GLY A 356 0.66 -2.67 -21.30
N LEU A 357 1.34 -2.89 -20.17
CA LEU A 357 2.80 -3.05 -20.12
C LEU A 357 3.24 -4.49 -20.46
N PRO A 358 4.47 -4.70 -20.97
CA PRO A 358 4.95 -6.04 -21.28
C PRO A 358 5.15 -6.90 -20.03
N HIS A 359 4.80 -8.18 -20.12
CA HIS A 359 5.08 -9.17 -19.08
C HIS A 359 6.59 -9.42 -18.95
N VAL A 360 7.08 -9.59 -17.73
CA VAL A 360 8.47 -10.00 -17.47
C VAL A 360 8.56 -11.53 -17.62
N PRO A 361 9.45 -12.08 -18.48
CA PRO A 361 9.57 -13.53 -18.65
C PRO A 361 9.86 -14.26 -17.35
N ALA A 362 9.18 -15.38 -17.10
CA ALA A 362 9.26 -16.08 -15.82
C ALA A 362 10.69 -16.45 -15.37
N PRO A 363 11.61 -16.94 -16.23
CA PRO A 363 13.00 -17.21 -15.82
C PRO A 363 13.74 -15.95 -15.34
N ARG A 364 13.47 -14.79 -15.97
CA ARG A 364 14.05 -13.50 -15.56
C ARG A 364 13.49 -13.02 -14.23
N ALA A 365 12.19 -13.24 -13.98
CA ALA A 365 11.56 -12.91 -12.70
C ALA A 365 12.04 -13.84 -11.57
N TRP A 366 12.24 -15.14 -11.83
CA TRP A 366 12.84 -16.07 -10.86
C TRP A 366 14.30 -15.74 -10.53
N LEU A 367 15.12 -15.44 -11.55
CA LEU A 367 16.51 -15.03 -11.31
C LEU A 367 16.57 -13.71 -10.52
N ALA A 368 15.70 -12.74 -10.82
CA ALA A 368 15.59 -11.51 -10.04
C ALA A 368 15.20 -11.78 -8.59
N LEU A 369 14.25 -12.70 -8.32
CA LEU A 369 13.89 -13.11 -6.95
C LEU A 369 15.10 -13.69 -6.21
N GLY A 370 15.86 -14.58 -6.85
CA GLY A 370 17.07 -15.18 -6.26
C GLY A 370 18.16 -14.14 -5.95
N VAL A 371 18.43 -13.24 -6.90
CA VAL A 371 19.38 -12.13 -6.73
C VAL A 371 18.96 -11.20 -5.59
N LEU A 372 17.66 -10.88 -5.48
CA LEU A 372 17.13 -10.01 -4.42
C LEU A 372 17.15 -10.71 -3.04
N MET A 373 16.87 -12.01 -2.96
CA MET A 373 16.99 -12.76 -1.71
C MET A 373 18.44 -12.78 -1.23
N ALA A 374 19.38 -13.07 -2.12
CA ALA A 374 20.80 -13.04 -1.81
C ALA A 374 21.30 -11.63 -1.46
N ALA A 375 20.76 -10.58 -2.08
CA ALA A 375 21.06 -9.19 -1.74
C ALA A 375 20.64 -8.86 -0.30
N VAL A 376 19.38 -9.08 0.08
CA VAL A 376 18.87 -8.71 1.42
C VAL A 376 19.50 -9.57 2.53
N VAL A 377 19.69 -10.88 2.29
CA VAL A 377 20.47 -11.72 3.20
C VAL A 377 21.92 -11.23 3.32
N GLY A 378 22.53 -10.81 2.21
CA GLY A 378 23.86 -10.20 2.16
C GLY A 378 23.95 -8.92 2.99
N GLU A 379 23.04 -7.96 2.79
CA GLU A 379 22.97 -6.71 3.58
C GLU A 379 22.95 -7.02 5.09
N ILE A 380 22.04 -7.90 5.52
CA ILE A 380 21.85 -8.28 6.92
C ILE A 380 23.10 -8.96 7.49
N VAL A 381 23.59 -10.03 6.86
CA VAL A 381 24.67 -10.87 7.40
C VAL A 381 26.00 -10.14 7.36
N ILE A 382 26.33 -9.46 6.24
CA ILE A 382 27.59 -8.74 6.11
C ILE A 382 27.63 -7.55 7.06
N PHE A 383 26.52 -6.81 7.23
CA PHE A 383 26.48 -5.67 8.16
C PHE A 383 26.69 -6.14 9.61
N ILE A 384 25.98 -7.18 10.05
CA ILE A 384 26.15 -7.73 11.40
C ILE A 384 27.59 -8.23 11.59
N TRP A 385 28.16 -8.95 10.63
CA TRP A 385 29.51 -9.49 10.73
C TRP A 385 30.59 -8.39 10.75
N TYR A 386 30.46 -7.35 9.94
CA TYR A 386 31.26 -6.12 10.05
C TYR A 386 31.16 -5.52 11.46
N ARG A 387 29.95 -5.32 11.97
CA ARG A 387 29.72 -4.67 13.27
C ARG A 387 30.23 -5.47 14.47
N TRP A 388 30.29 -6.80 14.37
CA TRP A 388 30.89 -7.67 15.39
C TRP A 388 32.42 -7.79 15.30
N THR A 389 33.02 -7.60 14.12
CA THR A 389 34.48 -7.74 13.91
C THR A 389 35.23 -6.40 13.86
N GLY A 390 34.54 -5.29 13.63
CA GLY A 390 35.15 -4.00 13.28
C GLY A 390 35.79 -3.97 11.87
N SER A 391 35.67 -5.03 11.07
CA SER A 391 36.39 -5.16 9.81
C SER A 391 35.76 -4.32 8.69
N TYR A 392 36.35 -3.15 8.41
CA TYR A 392 35.96 -2.31 7.27
C TYR A 392 36.13 -3.01 5.91
N ALA A 393 36.97 -4.04 5.82
CA ALA A 393 37.06 -4.89 4.62
C ALA A 393 35.79 -5.72 4.40
N LEU A 394 35.12 -6.18 5.47
CA LEU A 394 33.79 -6.79 5.36
C LEU A 394 32.72 -5.73 5.02
N ALA A 395 32.82 -4.52 5.57
CA ALA A 395 31.90 -3.43 5.22
C ALA A 395 31.92 -3.10 3.72
N ALA A 396 33.07 -3.22 3.04
CA ALA A 396 33.16 -3.05 1.59
C ALA A 396 32.34 -4.07 0.78
N LEU A 397 32.11 -5.28 1.31
CA LEU A 397 31.29 -6.30 0.66
C LEU A 397 29.80 -5.94 0.62
N LEU A 398 29.33 -4.98 1.44
CA LEU A 398 27.96 -4.45 1.36
C LEU A 398 27.67 -3.83 -0.01
N PHE A 399 28.69 -3.26 -0.68
CA PHE A 399 28.52 -2.72 -2.02
C PHE A 399 28.08 -3.79 -3.05
N ALA A 400 28.53 -5.05 -2.88
CA ALA A 400 28.07 -6.16 -3.71
C ALA A 400 26.59 -6.47 -3.46
N ALA A 401 26.15 -6.48 -2.19
CA ALA A 401 24.75 -6.66 -1.84
C ALA A 401 23.86 -5.52 -2.40
N TRP A 402 24.31 -4.26 -2.30
CA TRP A 402 23.60 -3.10 -2.86
C TRP A 402 23.56 -3.12 -4.40
N ALA A 403 24.63 -3.56 -5.05
CA ALA A 403 24.68 -3.74 -6.50
C ALA A 403 23.72 -4.86 -6.95
N MET A 404 23.66 -5.98 -6.21
CA MET A 404 22.69 -7.05 -6.44
C MET A 404 21.25 -6.58 -6.23
N LEU A 405 20.98 -5.78 -5.18
CA LEU A 405 19.67 -5.19 -4.92
C LEU A 405 19.21 -4.31 -6.11
N ALA A 406 20.09 -3.40 -6.55
CA ALA A 406 19.82 -2.52 -7.69
C ALA A 406 19.64 -3.31 -9.01
N ALA A 407 20.49 -4.32 -9.26
CA ALA A 407 20.39 -5.17 -10.45
C ALA A 407 19.07 -5.98 -10.46
N GLY A 408 18.70 -6.60 -9.34
CA GLY A 408 17.45 -7.36 -9.20
C GLY A 408 16.20 -6.50 -9.40
N VAL A 409 16.20 -5.26 -8.88
CA VAL A 409 15.13 -4.28 -9.14
C VAL A 409 15.10 -3.89 -10.62
N ALA A 410 16.25 -3.60 -11.23
CA ALA A 410 16.35 -3.25 -12.66
C ALA A 410 15.93 -4.42 -13.58
N MET A 411 16.17 -5.67 -13.18
CA MET A 411 15.69 -6.85 -13.91
C MET A 411 14.16 -6.87 -14.02
N ILE A 412 13.44 -6.50 -12.95
CA ILE A 412 11.97 -6.39 -12.96
C ILE A 412 11.49 -5.13 -13.69
N ALA A 413 12.10 -3.97 -13.42
CA ALA A 413 11.58 -2.67 -13.86
C ALA A 413 11.88 -2.30 -15.32
N ALA A 414 13.07 -2.64 -15.82
CA ALA A 414 13.53 -2.18 -17.15
C ALA A 414 12.65 -2.62 -18.34
N PRO A 415 12.05 -3.83 -18.39
CA PRO A 415 11.16 -4.24 -19.48
C PRO A 415 9.94 -3.32 -19.65
N TRP A 416 9.40 -2.77 -18.55
CA TRP A 416 8.23 -1.89 -18.59
C TRP A 416 8.50 -0.50 -19.17
N ARG A 417 9.76 -0.06 -19.22
CA ARG A 417 10.16 1.23 -19.84
C ARG A 417 9.30 2.42 -19.37
N LEU A 418 8.96 2.48 -18.07
CA LEU A 418 7.87 3.29 -17.48
C LEU A 418 7.82 4.79 -17.86
N TRP A 419 8.93 5.39 -18.27
CA TRP A 419 9.01 6.78 -18.74
C TRP A 419 8.53 7.01 -20.18
N ARG A 420 8.37 5.95 -20.98
CA ARG A 420 7.62 6.02 -22.26
C ARG A 420 6.12 6.19 -21.97
N PRO A 421 5.32 6.71 -22.92
CA PRO A 421 3.85 6.70 -22.81
C PRO A 421 3.33 5.31 -22.41
N LEU A 422 2.42 5.26 -21.44
CA LEU A 422 1.77 4.02 -21.03
C LEU A 422 0.69 3.68 -22.07
N PRO A 423 0.65 2.46 -22.63
CA PRO A 423 -0.34 2.08 -23.63
C PRO A 423 -1.79 2.26 -23.17
N GLU A 424 -2.10 1.91 -21.91
CA GLU A 424 -3.36 2.30 -21.27
C GLU A 424 -3.09 3.47 -20.31
N SER A 425 -3.81 4.59 -20.51
CA SER A 425 -3.65 5.83 -19.73
C SER A 425 -4.55 5.85 -18.50
N ASP A 426 -4.02 6.23 -17.35
CA ASP A 426 -4.75 6.28 -16.07
C ASP A 426 -4.16 7.34 -15.13
N ARG A 427 -5.01 8.02 -14.37
CA ARG A 427 -4.66 9.05 -13.36
C ARG A 427 -3.65 8.57 -12.31
N SER A 428 -3.61 7.27 -12.02
CA SER A 428 -2.64 6.62 -11.13
C SER A 428 -1.23 6.46 -11.72
N GLY A 429 -1.08 6.44 -13.05
CA GLY A 429 0.19 6.12 -13.71
C GLY A 429 1.34 7.08 -13.38
N LYS A 430 1.02 8.32 -13.01
CA LYS A 430 2.01 9.31 -12.53
C LYS A 430 2.55 8.98 -11.13
N PHE A 431 1.73 8.42 -10.24
CA PHE A 431 2.17 7.95 -8.92
C PHE A 431 3.09 6.75 -9.05
N VAL A 432 2.73 5.78 -9.92
CA VAL A 432 3.59 4.63 -10.23
C VAL A 432 4.94 5.10 -10.78
N ARG A 433 4.97 5.95 -11.83
CA ARG A 433 6.22 6.51 -12.37
C ARG A 433 7.07 7.24 -11.32
N ALA A 434 6.45 8.10 -10.51
CA ALA A 434 7.15 8.82 -9.44
C ALA A 434 7.75 7.86 -8.41
N ALA A 435 7.01 6.81 -8.03
CA ALA A 435 7.49 5.80 -7.10
C ALA A 435 8.73 5.06 -7.60
N TRP A 436 8.70 4.59 -8.85
CA TRP A 436 9.86 3.91 -9.46
C TRP A 436 11.05 4.85 -9.67
N GLY A 437 10.81 6.15 -9.89
CA GLY A 437 11.87 7.17 -9.86
C GLY A 437 12.50 7.30 -8.47
N TRP A 438 11.70 7.37 -7.41
CA TRP A 438 12.19 7.43 -6.03
C TRP A 438 12.90 6.15 -5.57
N LEU A 439 12.48 4.97 -6.03
CA LEU A 439 13.22 3.73 -5.81
C LEU A 439 14.61 3.79 -6.46
N ALA A 440 14.70 4.30 -7.70
CA ALA A 440 15.98 4.51 -8.37
C ALA A 440 16.87 5.51 -7.62
N VAL A 441 16.30 6.62 -7.12
CA VAL A 441 17.03 7.58 -6.25
C VAL A 441 17.55 6.90 -4.99
N SER A 442 16.73 6.11 -4.29
CA SER A 442 17.14 5.38 -3.08
C SER A 442 18.30 4.42 -3.36
N LEU A 443 18.24 3.66 -4.45
CA LEU A 443 19.28 2.70 -4.84
C LEU A 443 20.57 3.41 -5.29
N LEU A 444 20.46 4.53 -6.02
CA LEU A 444 21.61 5.35 -6.42
C LEU A 444 22.29 5.99 -5.21
N MET A 445 21.54 6.47 -4.22
CA MET A 445 22.10 6.99 -2.95
C MET A 445 22.77 5.87 -2.14
N LEU A 446 22.18 4.68 -2.08
CA LEU A 446 22.77 3.53 -1.40
C LEU A 446 24.12 3.13 -2.03
N LEU A 447 24.18 3.06 -3.37
CA LEU A 447 25.43 2.82 -4.11
C LEU A 447 26.43 3.98 -4.00
N ALA A 448 25.97 5.23 -3.90
CA ALA A 448 26.83 6.40 -3.73
C ALA A 448 27.33 6.59 -2.29
N PHE A 449 26.86 5.81 -1.32
CA PHE A 449 27.21 5.99 0.10
C PHE A 449 28.74 5.96 0.40
N PRO A 450 29.59 5.11 -0.23
CA PRO A 450 31.04 5.18 -0.05
C PRO A 450 31.66 6.48 -0.59
N LEU A 451 31.13 7.00 -1.70
CA LEU A 451 31.56 8.29 -2.26
C LEU A 451 31.12 9.46 -1.38
N TYR A 452 29.89 9.40 -0.83
CA TYR A 452 29.39 10.40 0.11
C TYR A 452 30.26 10.49 1.37
N GLN A 453 30.56 9.36 2.03
CA GLN A 453 31.47 9.33 3.19
C GLN A 453 32.84 9.94 2.88
N ARG A 454 33.40 9.66 1.69
CA ARG A 454 34.68 10.21 1.26
C ARG A 454 34.65 11.73 1.02
N ILE A 455 33.51 12.27 0.59
CA ILE A 455 33.33 13.72 0.33
C ILE A 455 33.00 14.48 1.62
N SER A 456 32.17 13.92 2.50
CA SER A 456 31.77 14.58 3.76
C SER A 456 32.80 14.44 4.88
N GLY A 457 33.62 13.39 4.86
CA GLY A 457 34.45 12.98 6.00
C GLY A 457 33.67 12.32 7.14
N GLU A 458 32.34 12.18 7.02
CA GLU A 458 31.49 11.53 8.02
C GLU A 458 31.49 10.01 7.83
N ALA A 459 32.02 9.26 8.81
CA ALA A 459 31.95 7.79 8.83
C ALA A 459 30.51 7.24 8.98
N PHE A 460 29.57 8.06 9.46
CA PHE A 460 28.14 7.75 9.50
C PHE A 460 27.32 9.04 9.53
N SER A 461 26.30 9.14 8.67
CA SER A 461 25.40 10.30 8.63
C SER A 461 23.95 9.89 8.83
N HIS A 462 23.35 10.35 9.92
CA HIS A 462 21.92 10.17 10.20
C HIS A 462 21.04 10.79 9.09
N ALA A 463 21.47 11.93 8.53
CA ALA A 463 20.76 12.61 7.46
C ALA A 463 20.75 11.79 6.16
N TYR A 464 21.91 11.25 5.75
CA TYR A 464 22.03 10.48 4.51
C TYR A 464 21.27 9.14 4.58
N TYR A 465 21.45 8.37 5.66
CA TYR A 465 20.65 7.15 5.88
C TYR A 465 19.16 7.43 6.04
N GLY A 466 18.80 8.55 6.67
CA GLY A 466 17.43 9.04 6.73
C GLY A 466 16.87 9.31 5.34
N ALA A 467 17.62 10.00 4.48
CA ALA A 467 17.21 10.35 3.12
C ALA A 467 17.05 9.12 2.21
N ILE A 468 17.99 8.16 2.23
CA ILE A 468 17.83 6.86 1.56
C ILE A 468 16.50 6.21 1.99
N ARG A 469 16.29 6.06 3.31
CA ARG A 469 15.11 5.39 3.85
C ARG A 469 13.81 6.10 3.50
N HIS A 470 13.77 7.44 3.49
CA HIS A 470 12.58 8.19 3.08
C HIS A 470 12.35 8.17 1.56
N ALA A 471 13.39 8.12 0.73
CA ALA A 471 13.24 7.92 -0.70
C ALA A 471 12.53 6.59 -1.01
N ILE A 472 12.84 5.51 -0.29
CA ILE A 472 12.14 4.23 -0.47
C ILE A 472 10.80 4.12 0.30
N THR A 473 10.65 4.65 1.52
CA THR A 473 9.39 4.53 2.28
C THR A 473 8.31 5.55 1.89
N VAL A 474 8.68 6.83 1.75
CA VAL A 474 7.75 7.89 1.32
C VAL A 474 7.72 7.94 -0.20
N GLY A 475 8.89 7.99 -0.84
CA GLY A 475 9.00 8.14 -2.29
C GLY A 475 8.51 6.92 -3.07
N PHE A 476 8.96 5.70 -2.77
CA PHE A 476 8.51 4.48 -3.46
C PHE A 476 7.27 3.83 -2.83
N ILE A 477 7.39 3.31 -1.60
CA ILE A 477 6.35 2.47 -0.97
C ILE A 477 5.02 3.25 -0.85
N SER A 478 5.06 4.47 -0.32
CA SER A 478 3.84 5.26 -0.11
C SER A 478 3.23 5.76 -1.42
N LEU A 479 4.03 6.12 -2.44
CA LEU A 479 3.47 6.48 -3.76
C LEU A 479 2.94 5.26 -4.53
N MET A 480 3.49 4.06 -4.33
CA MET A 480 2.88 2.82 -4.85
C MET A 480 1.54 2.52 -4.16
N ILE A 481 1.45 2.67 -2.84
CA ILE A 481 0.19 2.55 -2.09
C ILE A 481 -0.85 3.55 -2.62
N MET A 482 -0.49 4.83 -2.73
CA MET A 482 -1.41 5.88 -3.21
C MET A 482 -1.80 5.68 -4.67
N GLY A 483 -0.85 5.28 -5.53
CA GLY A 483 -1.10 5.00 -6.94
C GLY A 483 -2.06 3.83 -7.15
N PHE A 484 -1.82 2.70 -6.48
CA PHE A 484 -2.73 1.55 -6.54
C PHE A 484 -4.09 1.89 -5.93
N ALA A 485 -4.15 2.56 -4.78
CA ALA A 485 -5.41 2.98 -4.17
C ALA A 485 -6.24 3.90 -5.10
N ALA A 486 -5.59 4.82 -5.82
CA ALA A 486 -6.24 5.77 -6.73
C ALA A 486 -6.94 5.13 -7.95
N LYS A 487 -6.59 3.89 -8.31
CA LYS A 487 -7.28 3.08 -9.35
C LYS A 487 -8.17 2.00 -8.72
N VAL A 488 -7.62 1.21 -7.79
CA VAL A 488 -8.29 0.04 -7.19
C VAL A 488 -9.48 0.43 -6.31
N VAL A 489 -9.40 1.49 -5.49
CA VAL A 489 -10.51 1.83 -4.58
C VAL A 489 -11.77 2.30 -5.34
N PRO A 490 -11.68 3.13 -6.40
CA PRO A 490 -12.80 3.38 -7.31
C PRO A 490 -13.38 2.12 -7.96
N THR A 491 -12.53 1.29 -8.60
CA THR A 491 -12.93 0.00 -9.22
C THR A 491 -13.67 -0.91 -8.22
N LEU A 492 -13.17 -1.04 -6.99
CA LEU A 492 -13.82 -1.86 -5.95
C LEU A 492 -15.22 -1.36 -5.54
N ASN A 493 -15.52 -0.07 -5.73
CA ASN A 493 -16.84 0.52 -5.44
C ASN A 493 -17.71 0.74 -6.70
N GLY A 494 -17.25 0.35 -7.89
CA GLY A 494 -18.01 0.52 -9.15
C GLY A 494 -17.97 1.94 -9.72
N ILE A 495 -16.99 2.76 -9.31
CA ILE A 495 -16.87 4.17 -9.71
C ILE A 495 -15.97 4.26 -10.95
N ASP A 496 -16.45 4.90 -12.01
CA ASP A 496 -15.67 5.17 -13.22
C ASP A 496 -14.48 6.10 -12.90
N THR A 497 -13.25 5.62 -13.07
CA THR A 497 -12.02 6.40 -12.81
C THR A 497 -11.86 7.58 -13.75
N ARG A 498 -12.51 7.58 -14.93
CA ARG A 498 -12.52 8.68 -15.91
C ARG A 498 -13.37 9.86 -15.45
N SER A 499 -14.36 9.62 -14.57
CA SER A 499 -15.18 10.67 -13.96
C SER A 499 -14.46 11.45 -12.85
N LEU A 500 -13.32 10.93 -12.37
CA LEU A 500 -12.61 11.47 -11.22
C LEU A 500 -11.53 12.48 -11.62
N THR A 501 -11.31 13.49 -10.78
CA THR A 501 -10.31 14.55 -10.99
C THR A 501 -8.92 14.00 -11.34
N ALA A 502 -8.15 14.70 -12.17
CA ALA A 502 -6.84 14.22 -12.67
C ALA A 502 -5.70 14.16 -11.61
N LEU A 503 -6.03 14.25 -10.32
CA LEU A 503 -5.11 14.22 -9.17
C LEU A 503 -3.98 15.26 -9.26
N TRP A 504 -4.25 16.41 -9.87
CA TRP A 504 -3.47 17.61 -9.66
C TRP A 504 -4.02 18.27 -8.38
N GLY A 505 -3.12 18.77 -7.53
CA GLY A 505 -3.47 19.62 -6.40
C GLY A 505 -3.61 21.07 -6.85
#